data_AF-A0A8G0PBL8-F1
#
_entry.id   AF-A0A8G0PBL8-F1
#
_cell.length_a   1.000
_cell.length_b   1.000
_cell.length_c   1.000
_cell.angle_alpha   90.00
_cell.angle_beta   90.00
_cell.angle_gamma   90.00
#
_symmetry.space_group_name_H-M   'P 1'
#
loop_
_entity.id
_entity.type
_entity.pdbx_description
1 polymer ?
#
loop_
_entity_poly.entity_id
_entity_poly.type
_entity_poly.pdbx_seq_one_letter_code
_entity_poly.pdbx_strand_id
1 'polypeptide(L)'
;MQAMSAENEGRVIIPRMRPSCSQCQRSKKRCDREKPRCSACVRYGRECIYTSTVGTVETDQAPITLAPSQSPSKAAQENEDSFPVVFFLDSVLFQRSLSRLPELELSLGDPLLNYIGHNASDRAFVGKYFTTIHPAIPFLSKRGFKERVLNPLAPQRPANTLLVASMKLLATPLEDEGPRCGAYYAIKNSLLEAEHSCVLELRILQAIILVAVYEIGHSIYPAAYLTVGYCIRYGAALGIHRAVEQYSEETFSITESEERRRSWWTILVLDRFISLGSADRAFLTPDPSSSSLLPIDDTIWEENGETDAPVRRLFEPPTTSMGRFSLTAQAAVLLGRVFRSIHDFPVSEDFWQNDVKVLDNTLVALTNVSLEEGRFRGIAVCSPSTICYR
;
A
#
# COMPACT_ATOMS: atom_id res chain seq x y z
N MET A 1 -42.07 -30.27 14.80
CA MET A 1 -41.39 -30.19 16.10
C MET A 1 -39.90 -30.12 15.83
N GLN A 2 -39.31 -28.92 15.96
CA GLN A 2 -38.34 -28.56 17.01
C GLN A 2 -36.95 -29.15 16.73
N ALA A 3 -36.01 -28.40 16.15
CA ALA A 3 -35.14 -27.36 16.75
C ALA A 3 -33.98 -27.94 17.58
N MET A 4 -32.74 -27.54 17.26
CA MET A 4 -31.52 -27.34 18.09
C MET A 4 -30.28 -27.33 17.16
N SER A 5 -29.65 -26.17 16.89
CA SER A 5 -28.45 -25.58 17.54
C SER A 5 -27.17 -26.42 17.42
N ALA A 6 -25.94 -25.94 17.32
CA ALA A 6 -25.25 -24.69 17.00
C ALA A 6 -23.74 -25.05 17.06
N GLU A 7 -22.93 -24.45 16.17
CA GLU A 7 -21.47 -24.18 16.21
C GLU A 7 -20.57 -24.81 17.30
N ASN A 8 -19.41 -25.36 16.89
CA ASN A 8 -18.12 -25.03 17.54
C ASN A 8 -16.92 -25.45 16.68
N GLU A 9 -16.35 -24.53 15.88
CA GLU A 9 -15.02 -24.70 15.29
C GLU A 9 -13.93 -24.20 16.26
N GLY A 10 -12.91 -25.04 16.46
CA GLY A 10 -11.94 -24.93 17.54
C GLY A 10 -11.00 -23.74 17.45
N ARG A 11 -10.96 -22.94 18.52
CA ARG A 11 -9.87 -22.02 18.81
C ARG A 11 -8.62 -22.79 19.25
N VAL A 12 -7.50 -22.58 18.55
CA VAL A 12 -6.17 -23.00 19.01
C VAL A 12 -5.76 -22.10 20.18
N ILE A 13 -5.74 -22.65 21.40
CA ILE A 13 -5.23 -21.97 22.60
C ILE A 13 -3.71 -22.16 22.66
N ILE A 14 -2.93 -21.10 22.42
CA ILE A 14 -1.50 -21.11 22.71
C ILE A 14 -1.33 -21.06 24.25
N PRO A 15 -0.75 -22.08 24.91
CA PRO A 15 -0.61 -22.06 26.36
C PRO A 15 0.41 -21.00 26.78
N ARG A 16 -0.04 -20.00 27.57
CA ARG A 16 0.85 -19.03 28.23
C ARG A 16 1.91 -19.78 29.04
N MET A 17 3.18 -19.68 28.62
CA MET A 17 4.29 -20.27 29.37
C MET A 17 4.35 -19.70 30.79
N ARG A 18 4.27 -20.57 31.79
CA ARG A 18 4.33 -20.16 33.20
C ARG A 18 5.75 -19.66 33.54
N PRO A 19 5.89 -18.50 34.19
CA PRO A 19 7.20 -17.96 34.53
C PRO A 19 7.94 -18.87 35.53
N SER A 20 9.26 -18.97 35.35
CA SER A 20 10.16 -19.59 36.34
C SER A 20 10.16 -18.75 37.63
N CYS A 21 10.47 -19.36 38.78
CA CYS A 21 10.59 -18.60 40.02
C CYS A 21 11.75 -17.58 39.97
N SER A 22 11.68 -16.54 40.80
CA SER A 22 12.64 -15.43 40.81
C SER A 22 14.08 -15.90 41.01
N GLN A 23 14.32 -16.94 41.83
CA GLN A 23 15.67 -17.44 42.08
C GLN A 23 16.25 -18.28 40.94
N CYS A 24 15.45 -19.11 40.31
CA CYS A 24 15.90 -19.84 39.12
C CYS A 24 16.15 -18.89 37.95
N GLN A 25 15.37 -17.81 37.85
CA GLN A 25 15.58 -16.76 36.86
C GLN A 25 16.89 -15.99 37.11
N ARG A 26 17.13 -15.52 38.35
CA ARG A 26 18.38 -14.82 38.72
C ARG A 26 19.62 -15.69 38.56
N SER A 27 19.52 -16.97 38.91
CA SER A 27 20.65 -17.91 38.80
C SER A 27 20.80 -18.55 37.41
N LYS A 28 19.92 -18.22 36.45
CA LYS A 28 19.85 -18.81 35.10
C LYS A 28 19.83 -20.35 35.11
N LYS A 29 19.19 -20.96 36.10
CA LYS A 29 19.03 -22.42 36.22
C LYS A 29 17.62 -22.86 35.85
N ARG A 30 17.48 -24.11 35.36
CA ARG A 30 16.18 -24.68 34.97
C ARG A 30 15.26 -24.77 36.19
N CYS A 31 14.05 -24.23 36.08
CA CYS A 31 12.97 -24.34 37.07
C CYS A 31 11.95 -25.38 36.59
N ASP A 32 11.65 -26.37 37.43
CA ASP A 32 10.60 -27.37 37.23
C ASP A 32 9.20 -26.84 37.56
N ARG A 33 9.11 -25.67 38.19
CA ARG A 33 7.87 -24.89 38.41
C ARG A 33 6.86 -25.54 39.36
N GLU A 34 7.29 -26.49 40.20
CA GLU A 34 6.45 -27.03 41.27
C GLU A 34 6.10 -25.95 42.31
N LYS A 35 4.88 -26.03 42.87
CA LYS A 35 4.37 -25.16 43.93
C LYS A 35 4.22 -25.98 45.21
N PRO A 36 4.59 -25.46 46.39
CA PRO A 36 4.95 -24.06 46.69
C PRO A 36 6.41 -23.70 46.38
N ARG A 37 7.32 -24.69 46.25
CA ARG A 37 8.75 -24.47 45.94
C ARG A 37 9.19 -25.42 44.84
N CYS A 38 10.02 -24.92 43.93
CA CYS A 38 10.64 -25.71 42.86
C CYS A 38 11.75 -26.61 43.44
N SER A 39 12.01 -27.80 42.85
CA SER A 39 12.98 -28.76 43.40
C SER A 39 14.39 -28.20 43.49
N ALA A 40 14.77 -27.32 42.54
CA ALA A 40 16.06 -26.63 42.58
C ALA A 40 16.18 -25.74 43.83
N CYS A 41 15.15 -24.95 44.15
CA CYS A 41 15.16 -24.08 45.33
C CYS A 41 15.12 -24.87 46.64
N VAL A 42 14.46 -26.04 46.67
CA VAL A 42 14.50 -26.94 47.83
C VAL A 42 15.91 -27.48 48.03
N ARG A 43 16.53 -28.01 46.96
CA ARG A 43 17.88 -28.60 47.01
C ARG A 43 18.96 -27.63 47.47
N TYR A 44 18.88 -26.37 47.04
CA TYR A 44 19.86 -25.35 47.40
C TYR A 44 19.47 -24.52 48.65
N GLY A 45 18.37 -24.89 49.33
CA GLY A 45 17.91 -24.17 50.53
C GLY A 45 17.50 -22.71 50.28
N ARG A 46 17.03 -22.38 49.07
CA ARG A 46 16.69 -20.99 48.66
C ARG A 46 15.20 -20.73 48.70
N GLU A 47 14.82 -19.53 49.08
CA GLU A 47 13.43 -19.09 49.05
C GLU A 47 12.90 -19.04 47.60
N CYS A 48 11.76 -19.71 47.34
CA CYS A 48 11.21 -19.88 45.99
C CYS A 48 9.96 -19.03 45.81
N ILE A 49 10.08 -17.89 45.14
CA ILE A 49 8.99 -16.93 44.97
C ILE A 49 8.58 -16.88 43.50
N TYR A 50 7.29 -17.09 43.22
CA TYR A 50 6.70 -16.83 41.90
C TYR A 50 5.93 -15.51 41.98
N THR A 51 6.36 -14.50 41.24
CA THR A 51 5.66 -13.22 41.15
C THR A 51 4.44 -13.37 40.24
N SER A 52 3.25 -13.46 40.83
CA SER A 52 1.99 -13.45 40.08
C SER A 52 1.59 -11.99 39.83
N THR A 53 1.65 -11.52 38.59
CA THR A 53 1.01 -10.25 38.22
C THR A 53 -0.49 -10.48 38.10
N VAL A 54 -1.20 -10.32 39.22
CA VAL A 54 -2.64 -10.10 39.28
C VAL A 54 -2.84 -8.98 40.30
N GLY A 55 -3.37 -7.85 39.84
CA GLY A 55 -3.69 -6.73 40.70
C GLY A 55 -4.94 -7.01 41.52
N THR A 56 -4.89 -6.65 42.81
CA THR A 56 -6.01 -6.19 43.64
C THR A 56 -5.45 -5.57 44.92
N VAL A 57 -6.19 -4.58 45.41
CA VAL A 57 -5.95 -3.63 46.50
C VAL A 57 -6.08 -4.28 47.90
N GLU A 58 -5.67 -3.52 48.94
CA GLU A 58 -5.84 -3.67 50.41
C GLU A 58 -4.82 -4.54 51.16
N THR A 59 -4.28 -4.23 52.34
CA THR A 59 -4.17 -3.03 53.23
C THR A 59 -3.21 -3.45 54.35
N ASP A 60 -2.30 -2.60 54.82
CA ASP A 60 -2.06 -2.49 56.26
C ASP A 60 -1.33 -1.20 56.66
N GLN A 61 -1.77 -0.65 57.80
CA GLN A 61 -1.61 0.72 58.25
C GLN A 61 -0.32 0.96 59.04
N ALA A 62 0.32 2.11 58.84
CA ALA A 62 0.85 2.96 59.93
C ALA A 62 1.07 4.41 59.41
N PRO A 63 0.84 5.44 60.25
CA PRO A 63 0.48 6.77 59.80
C PRO A 63 1.69 7.64 59.48
N ILE A 64 1.70 8.27 58.30
CA ILE A 64 2.58 9.40 58.03
C ILE A 64 1.71 10.59 57.63
N THR A 65 1.91 11.64 58.42
CA THR A 65 1.29 12.95 58.45
C THR A 65 1.02 13.54 57.06
N LEU A 66 -0.23 13.98 56.84
CA LEU A 66 -0.68 14.68 55.64
C LEU A 66 0.07 16.01 55.47
N ALA A 67 0.92 16.09 54.44
CA ALA A 67 1.16 17.34 53.72
C ALA A 67 0.25 17.35 52.48
N PRO A 68 -0.38 18.48 52.13
CA PRO A 68 -1.40 18.50 51.09
C PRO A 68 -0.80 18.19 49.71
N SER A 69 -1.38 17.16 49.11
CA SER A 69 -1.44 16.82 47.69
C SER A 69 -0.87 17.87 46.71
N GLN A 70 0.28 17.57 46.13
CA GLN A 70 0.49 17.90 44.72
C GLN A 70 -0.23 16.82 43.90
N SER A 71 -1.23 17.25 43.16
CA SER A 71 -1.95 16.44 42.18
C SER A 71 -0.97 15.72 41.23
N PRO A 72 -1.26 14.47 40.80
CA PRO A 72 -0.60 13.89 39.64
C PRO A 72 -1.17 14.57 38.40
N SER A 73 -0.80 15.83 38.20
CA SER A 73 -0.99 16.52 36.93
C SER A 73 0.32 16.36 36.14
N LYS A 74 0.19 15.94 34.88
CA LYS A 74 1.23 15.81 33.83
C LYS A 74 1.85 14.42 33.59
N ALA A 75 1.02 13.40 33.34
CA ALA A 75 1.46 12.24 32.55
C ALA A 75 0.43 11.75 31.50
N ALA A 76 -0.72 12.43 31.36
CA ALA A 76 -1.81 12.04 30.46
C ALA A 76 -2.20 13.14 29.45
N GLN A 77 -1.22 13.95 29.04
CA GLN A 77 -1.29 14.74 27.81
C GLN A 77 -0.21 14.19 26.87
N GLU A 78 -0.42 12.97 26.39
CA GLU A 78 0.29 12.52 25.19
C GLU A 78 -0.33 13.30 24.02
N ASN A 79 0.50 14.06 23.30
CA ASN A 79 0.10 14.94 22.19
C ASN A 79 -0.96 14.29 21.28
N GLU A 80 -2.16 14.87 21.23
CA GLU A 80 -3.19 14.52 20.23
C GLU A 80 -2.67 14.71 18.78
N ASP A 81 -1.55 15.42 18.61
CA ASP A 81 -0.89 15.74 17.34
C ASP A 81 0.18 14.71 16.89
N SER A 82 0.35 13.58 17.59
CA SER A 82 1.36 12.57 17.22
C SER A 82 0.76 11.39 16.47
N PHE A 83 1.48 10.87 15.48
CA PHE A 83 1.06 9.66 14.77
C PHE A 83 0.97 8.46 15.74
N PRO A 84 -0.15 7.71 15.77
CA PRO A 84 -0.35 6.63 16.71
C PRO A 84 0.47 5.40 16.30
N VAL A 85 1.61 5.17 16.96
CA VAL A 85 2.54 4.07 16.67
C VAL A 85 1.86 2.69 16.66
N VAL A 86 0.81 2.51 17.47
CA VAL A 86 0.00 1.28 17.50
C VAL A 86 -0.58 0.91 16.14
N PHE A 87 -0.78 1.87 15.23
CA PHE A 87 -1.18 1.63 13.84
C PHE A 87 -0.28 0.62 13.13
N PHE A 88 1.04 0.73 13.33
CA PHE A 88 2.02 -0.17 12.72
C PHE A 88 2.33 -1.39 13.58
N LEU A 89 2.27 -1.26 14.90
CA LEU A 89 2.67 -2.34 15.82
C LEU A 89 1.55 -3.36 16.08
N ASP A 90 0.28 -2.92 16.09
CA ASP A 90 -0.88 -3.79 16.35
C ASP A 90 -2.14 -3.21 15.68
N SER A 91 -2.40 -3.65 14.45
CA SER A 91 -3.55 -3.20 13.67
C SER A 91 -4.89 -3.56 14.29
N VAL A 92 -4.97 -4.68 15.03
CA VAL A 92 -6.21 -5.12 15.71
C VAL A 92 -6.51 -4.21 16.89
N LEU A 93 -5.48 -3.82 17.66
CA LEU A 93 -5.63 -2.87 18.74
C LEU A 93 -6.00 -1.49 18.22
N PHE A 94 -5.34 -0.99 17.17
CA PHE A 94 -5.66 0.29 16.54
C PHE A 94 -7.12 0.37 16.09
N GLN A 95 -7.63 -0.68 15.43
CA GLN A 95 -9.03 -0.78 14.99
C GLN A 95 -10.04 -0.79 16.14
N ARG A 96 -9.63 -1.20 17.35
CA ARG A 96 -10.51 -1.23 18.52
C ARG A 96 -10.45 0.05 19.34
N SER A 97 -9.34 0.79 19.28
CA SER A 97 -9.11 1.97 20.11
C SER A 97 -9.41 3.29 19.40
N LEU A 98 -8.72 3.55 18.28
CA LEU A 98 -8.79 4.83 17.56
C LEU A 98 -9.64 4.74 16.31
N SER A 99 -9.59 3.60 15.61
CA SER A 99 -10.33 3.29 14.36
C SER A 99 -10.03 4.21 13.16
N ARG A 100 -9.54 5.43 13.38
CA ARG A 100 -9.17 6.42 12.38
C ARG A 100 -7.88 7.14 12.80
N LEU A 101 -7.05 7.49 11.82
CA LEU A 101 -5.84 8.28 12.06
C LEU A 101 -6.19 9.75 12.36
N PRO A 102 -5.39 10.44 13.20
CA PRO A 102 -5.55 11.86 13.43
C PRO A 102 -5.33 12.67 12.15
N GLU A 103 -5.97 13.84 12.06
CA GLU A 103 -5.71 14.79 10.97
C GLU A 103 -4.44 15.57 11.32
N LEU A 104 -3.34 15.24 10.64
CA LEU A 104 -2.04 15.88 10.83
C LEU A 104 -1.82 16.96 9.77
N GLU A 105 -1.15 18.05 10.16
CA GLU A 105 -0.88 19.17 9.25
C GLU A 105 0.41 18.96 8.43
N LEU A 106 0.30 19.21 7.12
CA LEU A 106 1.43 19.22 6.19
C LEU A 106 1.78 20.67 5.82
N SER A 107 3.02 21.07 6.05
CA SER A 107 3.56 22.32 5.50
C SER A 107 4.53 22.01 4.37
N LEU A 108 4.46 22.76 3.28
CA LEU A 108 5.30 22.57 2.10
C LEU A 108 6.26 23.75 1.94
N GLY A 109 7.51 23.45 1.63
CA GLY A 109 8.53 24.48 1.44
C GLY A 109 8.33 25.39 0.22
N ASP A 110 8.90 26.60 0.32
CA ASP A 110 8.89 27.61 -0.74
C ASP A 110 9.40 27.11 -2.11
N PRO A 111 10.42 26.24 -2.23
CA PRO A 111 10.87 25.75 -3.54
C PRO A 111 9.77 25.07 -4.35
N LEU A 112 8.91 24.29 -3.70
CA LEU A 112 7.78 23.62 -4.36
C LEU A 112 6.70 24.64 -4.75
N LEU A 113 6.38 25.56 -3.85
CA LEU A 113 5.37 26.60 -4.09
C LEU A 113 5.80 27.53 -5.25
N ASN A 114 7.08 27.88 -5.31
CA ASN A 114 7.65 28.65 -6.40
C ASN A 114 7.65 27.87 -7.73
N TYR A 115 7.94 26.57 -7.69
CA TYR A 115 7.88 25.71 -8.87
C TYR A 115 6.46 25.56 -9.42
N ILE A 116 5.46 25.34 -8.55
CA ILE A 116 4.05 25.43 -8.95
C ILE A 116 3.78 26.82 -9.54
N GLY A 117 4.29 27.86 -8.86
CA GLY A 117 4.13 29.28 -9.17
C GLY A 117 2.70 29.77 -8.93
N HIS A 118 2.43 31.04 -9.21
CA HIS A 118 1.05 31.50 -9.42
C HIS A 118 0.39 30.84 -10.66
N ASN A 119 1.16 30.08 -11.45
CA ASN A 119 0.74 29.26 -12.59
C ASN A 119 -0.22 28.10 -12.21
N ALA A 120 -0.70 28.03 -10.97
CA ALA A 120 -1.90 27.28 -10.61
C ALA A 120 -3.13 27.67 -11.47
N SER A 121 -3.14 28.87 -12.05
CA SER A 121 -4.10 29.32 -13.05
C SER A 121 -3.84 28.76 -14.46
N ASP A 122 -2.59 28.41 -14.79
CA ASP A 122 -2.22 27.88 -16.10
C ASP A 122 -2.37 26.35 -16.13
N ARG A 123 -3.63 25.90 -16.25
CA ARG A 123 -4.02 24.47 -16.28
C ARG A 123 -3.61 23.75 -17.57
N ALA A 124 -2.82 24.37 -18.44
CA ALA A 124 -2.37 23.77 -19.69
C ALA A 124 -1.66 22.43 -19.47
N PHE A 125 -0.78 22.34 -18.46
CA PHE A 125 -0.09 21.10 -18.12
C PHE A 125 -1.05 20.01 -17.62
N VAL A 126 -2.16 20.37 -16.97
CA VAL A 126 -3.18 19.40 -16.55
C VAL A 126 -3.85 18.78 -17.77
N GLY A 127 -4.23 19.61 -18.75
CA GLY A 127 -4.75 19.13 -20.03
C GLY A 127 -3.76 18.18 -20.71
N LYS A 128 -2.48 18.58 -20.79
CA LYS A 128 -1.41 17.77 -21.35
C LYS A 128 -1.20 16.45 -20.60
N TYR A 129 -1.25 16.46 -19.26
CA TYR A 129 -1.18 15.24 -18.45
C TYR A 129 -2.29 14.25 -18.83
N PHE A 130 -3.54 14.72 -18.85
CA PHE A 130 -4.70 13.87 -19.13
C PHE A 130 -4.75 13.36 -20.58
N THR A 131 -4.08 14.04 -21.52
CA THR A 131 -4.01 13.60 -22.92
C THR A 131 -2.80 12.74 -23.25
N THR A 132 -1.69 12.84 -22.50
CA THR A 132 -0.43 12.18 -22.86
C THR A 132 0.06 11.13 -21.87
N ILE A 133 -0.13 11.33 -20.56
CA ILE A 133 0.35 10.40 -19.52
C ILE A 133 -0.79 9.53 -19.00
N HIS A 134 -1.91 10.15 -18.65
CA HIS A 134 -3.08 9.46 -18.08
C HIS A 134 -3.57 8.26 -18.92
N PRO A 135 -3.61 8.31 -20.27
CA PRO A 135 -4.05 7.15 -21.05
C PRO A 135 -3.20 5.88 -20.86
N ALA A 136 -1.94 6.00 -20.45
CA ALA A 136 -1.03 4.88 -20.19
C ALA A 136 -1.10 4.40 -18.73
N ILE A 137 -1.37 5.30 -17.78
CA ILE A 137 -1.46 5.02 -16.35
C ILE A 137 -2.70 5.71 -15.72
N PRO A 138 -3.92 5.25 -16.06
CA PRO A 138 -5.15 5.96 -15.74
C PRO A 138 -5.61 5.68 -14.29
N PHE A 139 -4.93 6.26 -13.30
CA PHE A 139 -5.27 6.06 -11.88
C PHE A 139 -5.90 7.27 -11.19
N LEU A 140 -5.99 8.43 -11.86
CA LEU A 140 -6.65 9.63 -11.32
C LEU A 140 -8.06 9.78 -11.88
N SER A 141 -9.07 10.03 -11.03
CA SER A 141 -10.40 10.39 -11.51
C SER A 141 -10.38 11.78 -12.12
N LYS A 142 -10.67 11.93 -13.41
CA LYS A 142 -10.73 13.24 -14.06
C LYS A 142 -11.82 14.14 -13.46
N ARG A 143 -12.99 13.57 -13.15
CA ARG A 143 -14.09 14.25 -12.43
C ARG A 143 -13.65 14.64 -11.02
N GLY A 144 -13.18 13.67 -10.24
CA GLY A 144 -12.74 13.89 -8.86
C GLY A 144 -11.60 14.90 -8.76
N PHE A 145 -10.68 14.91 -9.72
CA PHE A 145 -9.60 15.89 -9.80
C PHE A 145 -10.15 17.31 -10.04
N LYS A 146 -11.09 17.48 -10.98
CA LYS A 146 -11.72 18.79 -11.22
C LYS A 146 -12.47 19.31 -9.99
N GLU A 147 -13.22 18.44 -9.33
CA GLU A 147 -14.08 18.80 -8.19
C GLU A 147 -13.31 19.06 -6.89
N ARG A 148 -12.23 18.31 -6.63
CA ARG A 148 -11.51 18.34 -5.35
C ARG A 148 -10.15 19.03 -5.39
N VAL A 149 -9.49 19.06 -6.56
CA VAL A 149 -8.14 19.63 -6.71
C VAL A 149 -8.19 20.98 -7.42
N LEU A 150 -8.95 21.07 -8.50
CA LEU A 150 -9.03 22.29 -9.30
C LEU A 150 -10.16 23.25 -8.90
N ASN A 151 -11.07 22.84 -8.02
CA ASN A 151 -12.16 23.72 -7.60
C ASN A 151 -11.62 24.82 -6.67
N PRO A 152 -11.70 26.12 -7.03
CA PRO A 152 -11.20 27.20 -6.17
C PRO A 152 -11.95 27.31 -4.84
N LEU A 153 -13.19 26.81 -4.79
CA LEU A 153 -14.02 26.79 -3.59
C LEU A 153 -13.77 25.55 -2.71
N ALA A 154 -13.01 24.56 -3.19
CA ALA A 154 -12.65 23.41 -2.39
C ALA A 154 -11.55 23.78 -1.38
N PRO A 155 -11.54 23.14 -0.19
CA PRO A 155 -10.46 23.33 0.77
C PRO A 155 -9.10 23.05 0.14
N GLN A 156 -8.18 24.01 0.27
CA GLN A 156 -6.82 23.84 -0.21
C GLN A 156 -6.11 22.82 0.67
N ARG A 157 -5.61 21.74 0.05
CA ARG A 157 -4.88 20.68 0.74
C ARG A 157 -3.45 20.63 0.22
N PRO A 158 -2.43 20.68 1.10
CA PRO A 158 -1.03 20.59 0.71
C PRO A 158 -0.74 19.34 -0.15
N ALA A 159 -1.36 18.20 0.18
CA ALA A 159 -1.22 16.98 -0.62
C ALA A 159 -1.69 17.14 -2.08
N ASN A 160 -2.69 17.98 -2.34
CA ASN A 160 -3.12 18.32 -3.70
C ASN A 160 -2.04 19.13 -4.44
N THR A 161 -1.40 20.08 -3.77
CA THR A 161 -0.28 20.86 -4.33
C THR A 161 0.86 19.93 -4.76
N LEU A 162 1.23 18.95 -3.93
CA LEU A 162 2.28 18.00 -4.25
C LEU A 162 1.93 17.08 -5.43
N LEU A 163 0.67 16.62 -5.51
CA LEU A 163 0.16 15.87 -6.65
C LEU A 163 0.23 16.70 -7.95
N VAL A 164 -0.24 17.96 -7.90
CA VAL A 164 -0.22 18.88 -9.04
C VAL A 164 1.20 19.17 -9.49
N ALA A 165 2.15 19.37 -8.56
CA ALA A 165 3.56 19.57 -8.89
C ALA A 165 4.14 18.36 -9.63
N SER A 166 3.81 17.15 -9.16
CA SER A 166 4.27 15.89 -9.76
C SER A 166 3.68 15.67 -11.16
N MET A 167 2.40 16.04 -11.36
CA MET A 167 1.79 16.06 -12.69
C MET A 167 2.46 17.07 -13.61
N LYS A 168 2.76 18.27 -13.12
CA LYS A 168 3.47 19.32 -13.87
C LYS A 168 4.86 18.85 -14.28
N LEU A 169 5.59 18.16 -13.40
CA LEU A 169 6.92 17.60 -13.69
C LEU A 169 6.90 16.65 -14.90
N LEU A 170 5.91 15.75 -14.97
CA LEU A 170 5.74 14.82 -16.10
C LEU A 170 5.26 15.50 -17.38
N ALA A 171 4.37 16.49 -17.25
CA ALA A 171 3.77 17.17 -18.41
C ALA A 171 4.70 18.24 -19.01
N THR A 172 5.68 18.73 -18.27
CA THR A 172 6.62 19.77 -18.74
C THR A 172 7.74 19.10 -19.53
N PRO A 173 8.04 19.55 -20.75
CA PRO A 173 9.19 19.03 -21.49
C PRO A 173 10.48 19.34 -20.73
N LEU A 174 11.49 18.47 -20.86
CA LEU A 174 12.79 18.71 -20.26
C LEU A 174 13.45 19.95 -20.88
N GLU A 175 13.99 20.81 -20.02
CA GLU A 175 14.88 21.90 -20.39
C GLU A 175 16.35 21.40 -20.39
N ASP A 176 17.30 22.30 -20.68
CA ASP A 176 18.73 21.98 -20.82
C ASP A 176 19.37 21.37 -19.55
N GLU A 177 18.80 21.62 -18.36
CA GLU A 177 19.25 21.03 -17.08
C GLU A 177 19.06 19.50 -17.03
N GLY A 178 18.26 18.94 -17.93
CA GLY A 178 17.95 17.51 -17.96
C GLY A 178 16.99 17.07 -16.85
N PRO A 179 16.84 15.75 -16.63
CA PRO A 179 15.77 15.21 -15.79
C PRO A 179 16.07 15.27 -14.28
N ARG A 180 17.26 15.71 -13.88
CA ARG A 180 17.61 15.93 -12.47
C ARG A 180 17.61 17.44 -12.17
N CYS A 181 16.52 18.10 -12.52
CA CYS A 181 16.34 19.54 -12.38
C CYS A 181 15.86 19.95 -10.98
N GLY A 182 15.88 21.26 -10.70
CA GLY A 182 15.43 21.80 -9.41
C GLY A 182 14.00 21.41 -9.04
N ALA A 183 13.10 21.32 -10.02
CA ALA A 183 11.70 20.91 -9.82
C ALA A 183 11.56 19.48 -9.26
N TYR A 184 12.33 18.55 -9.83
CA TYR A 184 12.36 17.16 -9.36
C TYR A 184 12.83 17.08 -7.89
N TYR A 185 13.91 17.79 -7.54
CA TYR A 185 14.40 17.80 -6.16
C TYR A 185 13.46 18.51 -5.19
N ALA A 186 12.79 19.59 -5.61
CA ALA A 186 11.78 20.26 -4.79
C ALA A 186 10.64 19.30 -4.41
N ILE A 187 10.16 18.49 -5.37
CA ILE A 187 9.12 17.48 -5.11
C ILE A 187 9.64 16.37 -4.19
N LYS A 188 10.86 15.85 -4.40
CA LYS A 188 11.45 14.82 -3.51
C LYS A 188 11.61 15.33 -2.07
N ASN A 189 12.05 16.58 -1.89
CA ASN A 189 12.16 17.18 -0.57
C ASN A 189 10.79 17.36 0.10
N SER A 190 9.77 17.78 -0.65
CA SER A 190 8.41 17.90 -0.10
C SER A 190 7.74 16.55 0.21
N LEU A 191 8.13 15.47 -0.46
CA LEU A 191 7.73 14.12 -0.06
C LEU A 191 8.36 13.73 1.29
N LEU A 192 9.62 14.10 1.52
CA LEU A 192 10.27 13.92 2.83
C LEU A 192 9.63 14.80 3.92
N GLU A 193 9.25 16.04 3.61
CA GLU A 193 8.46 16.88 4.52
C GLU A 193 7.15 16.19 4.92
N ALA A 194 6.44 15.59 3.95
CA ALA A 194 5.22 14.83 4.20
C ALA A 194 5.44 13.59 5.09
N GLU A 195 6.57 12.90 4.94
CA GLU A 195 6.96 11.79 5.82
C GLU A 195 7.19 12.27 7.25
N HIS A 196 7.90 13.38 7.44
CA HIS A 196 8.13 13.95 8.78
C HIS A 196 6.83 14.42 9.45
N SER A 197 5.91 14.99 8.68
CA SER A 197 4.56 15.32 9.15
C SER A 197 3.68 14.09 9.43
N CYS A 198 4.16 12.87 9.11
CA CYS A 198 3.45 11.61 9.29
C CYS A 198 2.06 11.57 8.62
N VAL A 199 1.85 12.37 7.57
CA VAL A 199 0.57 12.44 6.86
C VAL A 199 0.44 11.24 5.93
N LEU A 200 -0.63 10.47 6.13
CA LEU A 200 -0.93 9.26 5.36
C LEU A 200 -2.18 9.47 4.50
N GLU A 201 -2.00 9.93 3.26
CA GLU A 201 -3.09 10.27 2.34
C GLU A 201 -2.90 9.71 0.93
N LEU A 202 -4.01 9.36 0.27
CA LEU A 202 -4.01 8.84 -1.11
C LEU A 202 -3.34 9.81 -2.11
N ARG A 203 -3.50 11.13 -1.91
CA ARG A 203 -2.95 12.15 -2.82
C ARG A 203 -1.42 12.19 -2.79
N ILE A 204 -0.82 11.96 -1.62
CA ILE A 204 0.64 11.85 -1.46
C ILE A 204 1.11 10.58 -2.16
N LEU A 205 0.44 9.45 -1.94
CA LEU A 205 0.76 8.21 -2.67
C LEU A 205 0.73 8.40 -4.18
N GLN A 206 -0.31 9.04 -4.68
CA GLN A 206 -0.46 9.34 -6.10
C GLN A 206 0.68 10.24 -6.62
N ALA A 207 1.16 11.20 -5.82
CA ALA A 207 2.35 11.97 -6.14
C ALA A 207 3.62 11.08 -6.21
N ILE A 208 3.82 10.17 -5.24
CA ILE A 208 4.95 9.22 -5.23
C ILE A 208 4.90 8.33 -6.49
N ILE A 209 3.72 7.85 -6.90
CA ILE A 209 3.54 7.07 -8.14
C ILE A 209 4.01 7.88 -9.36
N LEU A 210 3.60 9.15 -9.47
CA LEU A 210 4.03 10.01 -10.58
C LEU A 210 5.54 10.26 -10.59
N VAL A 211 6.15 10.44 -9.42
CA VAL A 211 7.61 10.54 -9.29
C VAL A 211 8.30 9.25 -9.73
N ALA A 212 7.79 8.08 -9.35
CA ALA A 212 8.33 6.80 -9.80
C ALA A 212 8.27 6.67 -11.34
N VAL A 213 7.16 7.07 -11.95
CA VAL A 213 6.99 7.07 -13.41
C VAL A 213 7.99 8.02 -14.08
N TYR A 214 8.19 9.21 -13.51
CA TYR A 214 9.19 10.17 -14.00
C TYR A 214 10.60 9.59 -13.93
N GLU A 215 10.98 9.04 -12.78
CA GLU A 215 12.29 8.44 -12.57
C GLU A 215 12.54 7.25 -13.52
N ILE A 216 11.53 6.39 -13.76
CA ILE A 216 11.61 5.30 -14.74
C ILE A 216 11.76 5.84 -16.16
N GLY A 217 10.89 6.78 -16.57
CA GLY A 217 10.87 7.34 -17.93
C GLY A 217 12.16 8.07 -18.31
N HIS A 218 12.88 8.61 -17.32
CA HIS A 218 14.16 9.28 -17.51
C HIS A 218 15.37 8.46 -17.09
N SER A 219 15.20 7.15 -16.84
CA SER A 219 16.28 6.24 -16.46
C SER A 219 17.08 6.70 -15.22
N ILE A 220 16.41 7.32 -14.25
CA ILE A 220 16.97 7.74 -12.96
C ILE A 220 16.98 6.55 -11.98
N TYR A 221 17.60 5.46 -12.40
CA TYR A 221 17.96 4.36 -11.51
C TYR A 221 19.19 4.76 -10.68
N PRO A 222 19.32 4.38 -9.38
CA PRO A 222 18.49 3.52 -8.53
C PRO A 222 17.27 4.18 -7.84
N ALA A 223 17.07 5.49 -8.00
CA ALA A 223 15.97 6.21 -7.33
C ALA A 223 14.61 5.61 -7.66
N ALA A 224 14.34 5.35 -8.94
CA ALA A 224 13.14 4.68 -9.42
C ALA A 224 12.81 3.39 -8.64
N TYR A 225 13.82 2.55 -8.39
CA TYR A 225 13.66 1.26 -7.71
C TYR A 225 13.20 1.45 -6.26
N LEU A 226 13.82 2.40 -5.55
CA LEU A 226 13.44 2.73 -4.18
C LEU A 226 12.07 3.42 -4.11
N THR A 227 11.76 4.32 -5.04
CA THR A 227 10.47 5.01 -5.08
C THR A 227 9.32 4.05 -5.37
N VAL A 228 9.49 3.04 -6.23
CA VAL A 228 8.50 1.97 -6.42
C VAL A 228 8.30 1.17 -5.12
N GLY A 229 9.39 0.80 -4.43
CA GLY A 229 9.29 0.16 -3.11
C GLY A 229 8.58 1.03 -2.09
N TYR A 230 8.78 2.34 -2.15
CA TYR A 230 8.10 3.31 -1.31
C TYR A 230 6.59 3.36 -1.59
N CYS A 231 6.17 3.40 -2.86
CA CYS A 231 4.75 3.30 -3.24
C CYS A 231 4.08 2.07 -2.63
N ILE A 232 4.76 0.91 -2.67
CA ILE A 232 4.23 -0.36 -2.17
C ILE A 232 4.00 -0.29 -0.66
N ARG A 233 5.00 0.19 0.10
CA ARG A 233 4.90 0.30 1.57
C ARG A 233 3.88 1.35 1.99
N TYR A 234 3.87 2.50 1.34
CA TYR A 234 2.94 3.58 1.61
C TYR A 234 1.50 3.17 1.27
N GLY A 235 1.29 2.51 0.13
CA GLY A 235 -0.02 1.96 -0.26
C GLY A 235 -0.50 0.83 0.66
N ALA A 236 0.40 -0.03 1.12
CA ALA A 236 0.08 -1.04 2.11
C ALA A 236 -0.36 -0.41 3.45
N ALA A 237 0.36 0.62 3.92
CA ALA A 237 0.01 1.39 5.10
C ALA A 237 -1.37 2.07 4.94
N LEU A 238 -1.67 2.67 3.79
CA LEU A 238 -2.99 3.23 3.50
C LEU A 238 -4.13 2.19 3.43
N GLY A 239 -3.81 0.90 3.36
CA GLY A 239 -4.80 -0.17 3.20
C GLY A 239 -5.28 -0.38 1.76
N ILE A 240 -4.79 0.38 0.78
CA ILE A 240 -5.30 0.34 -0.61
C ILE A 240 -5.00 -0.97 -1.34
N HIS A 241 -4.08 -1.79 -0.82
CA HIS A 241 -3.85 -3.15 -1.32
C HIS A 241 -5.12 -4.02 -1.28
N ARG A 242 -6.08 -3.68 -0.41
CA ARG A 242 -7.39 -4.36 -0.30
C ARG A 242 -8.40 -3.88 -1.34
N ALA A 243 -8.14 -2.77 -2.04
CA ALA A 243 -9.04 -2.22 -3.06
C ALA A 243 -9.19 -3.12 -4.30
N VAL A 244 -8.27 -4.08 -4.48
CA VAL A 244 -8.39 -5.13 -5.51
C VAL A 244 -9.07 -6.39 -4.99
N GLU A 245 -9.41 -6.48 -3.71
CA GLU A 245 -10.15 -7.63 -3.14
C GLU A 245 -11.63 -7.31 -2.97
N GLN A 246 -11.97 -6.03 -2.77
CA GLN A 246 -13.31 -5.55 -2.47
C GLN A 246 -13.78 -4.52 -3.52
N TYR A 247 -15.03 -4.65 -3.98
CA TYR A 247 -15.55 -3.79 -5.07
C TYR A 247 -15.84 -2.38 -4.58
N SER A 248 -16.48 -2.26 -3.42
CA SER A 248 -16.75 -1.01 -2.74
C SER A 248 -16.45 -1.21 -1.26
N GLU A 249 -15.70 -0.28 -0.69
CA GLU A 249 -15.59 -0.16 0.76
C GLU A 249 -16.73 0.76 1.21
N GLU A 250 -17.46 0.40 2.28
CA GLU A 250 -18.62 1.18 2.76
C GLU A 250 -18.28 2.65 3.07
N THR A 251 -17.00 2.94 3.31
CA THR A 251 -16.49 4.28 3.63
C THR A 251 -16.27 5.16 2.40
N PHE A 252 -16.13 4.58 1.20
CA PHE A 252 -15.70 5.32 0.00
C PHE A 252 -16.76 5.29 -1.10
N SER A 253 -16.86 6.40 -1.84
CA SER A 253 -17.67 6.42 -3.07
C SER A 253 -17.16 5.40 -4.09
N ILE A 254 -18.00 5.00 -5.04
CA ILE A 254 -17.61 4.08 -6.14
C ILE A 254 -16.40 4.66 -6.89
N THR A 255 -16.43 5.95 -7.20
CA THR A 255 -15.33 6.66 -7.86
C THR A 255 -14.04 6.63 -7.03
N GLU A 256 -14.13 6.87 -5.73
CA GLU A 256 -12.93 6.82 -4.88
C GLU A 256 -12.38 5.38 -4.73
N SER A 257 -13.26 4.39 -4.64
CA SER A 257 -12.88 2.97 -4.60
C SER A 257 -12.14 2.56 -5.89
N GLU A 258 -12.63 2.99 -7.05
CA GLU A 258 -11.99 2.73 -8.34
C GLU A 258 -10.66 3.48 -8.50
N GLU A 259 -10.57 4.74 -8.03
CA GLU A 259 -9.33 5.52 -8.02
C GLU A 259 -8.24 4.84 -7.17
N ARG A 260 -8.62 4.31 -6.00
CA ARG A 260 -7.74 3.50 -5.13
C ARG A 260 -7.31 2.20 -5.79
N ARG A 261 -8.25 1.47 -6.39
CA ARG A 261 -7.99 0.21 -7.10
C ARG A 261 -7.00 0.42 -8.24
N ARG A 262 -7.22 1.45 -9.06
CA ARG A 262 -6.33 1.80 -10.17
C ARG A 262 -4.95 2.26 -9.70
N SER A 263 -4.89 2.97 -8.57
CA SER A 263 -3.62 3.35 -7.93
C SER A 263 -2.83 2.11 -7.50
N TRP A 264 -3.47 1.12 -6.86
CA TRP A 264 -2.81 -0.14 -6.49
C TRP A 264 -2.35 -0.96 -7.69
N TRP A 265 -3.19 -1.10 -8.72
CA TRP A 265 -2.79 -1.77 -9.97
C TRP A 265 -1.62 -1.07 -10.65
N THR A 266 -1.55 0.25 -10.62
CA THR A 266 -0.39 1.00 -11.14
C THR A 266 0.87 0.62 -10.38
N ILE A 267 0.81 0.54 -9.06
CA ILE A 267 1.96 0.13 -8.23
C ILE A 267 2.41 -1.30 -8.57
N LEU A 268 1.48 -2.23 -8.73
CA LEU A 268 1.78 -3.61 -9.14
C LEU A 268 2.46 -3.66 -10.52
N VAL A 269 1.94 -2.91 -11.49
CA VAL A 269 2.54 -2.80 -12.83
C VAL A 269 3.97 -2.27 -12.73
N LEU A 270 4.21 -1.23 -11.94
CA LEU A 270 5.54 -0.65 -11.75
C LEU A 270 6.52 -1.62 -11.06
N ASP A 271 6.08 -2.37 -10.04
CA ASP A 271 6.90 -3.37 -9.33
C ASP A 271 7.35 -4.51 -10.27
N ARG A 272 6.46 -4.95 -11.16
CA ARG A 272 6.77 -5.97 -12.17
C ARG A 272 7.67 -5.39 -13.26
N PHE A 273 7.35 -4.20 -13.76
CA PHE A 273 8.10 -3.54 -14.84
C PHE A 273 9.54 -3.23 -14.43
N ILE A 274 9.75 -2.69 -13.23
CA ILE A 274 11.08 -2.26 -12.79
C ILE A 274 12.08 -3.41 -12.62
N SER A 275 11.56 -4.63 -12.49
CA SER A 275 12.34 -5.85 -12.34
C SER A 275 12.65 -6.53 -13.68
N LEU A 276 12.15 -6.01 -14.82
CA LEU A 276 12.33 -6.60 -16.15
C LEU A 276 13.80 -6.86 -16.50
N GLY A 277 14.69 -5.92 -16.16
CA GLY A 277 16.12 -6.02 -16.46
C GLY A 277 16.93 -6.85 -15.46
N SER A 278 16.32 -7.41 -14.42
CA SER A 278 17.02 -8.17 -13.38
C SER A 278 16.05 -9.16 -12.74
N ALA A 279 15.82 -10.27 -13.45
CA ALA A 279 14.86 -11.29 -13.05
C ALA A 279 15.16 -11.88 -11.65
N ASP A 280 16.45 -11.93 -11.25
CA ASP A 280 16.88 -12.39 -9.92
C ASP A 280 16.37 -11.54 -8.74
N ARG A 281 15.78 -10.35 -9.00
CA ARG A 281 15.20 -9.50 -7.94
C ARG A 281 13.78 -9.96 -7.64
N ALA A 282 13.57 -10.41 -6.40
CA ALA A 282 12.23 -10.71 -5.92
C ALA A 282 11.33 -9.48 -5.97
N PHE A 283 10.10 -9.67 -6.44
CA PHE A 283 9.06 -8.65 -6.36
C PHE A 283 8.72 -8.34 -4.90
N LEU A 284 8.40 -7.08 -4.62
CA LEU A 284 8.02 -6.65 -3.28
C LEU A 284 6.55 -6.94 -2.97
N THR A 285 5.71 -7.00 -4.00
CA THR A 285 4.30 -7.36 -3.85
C THR A 285 4.05 -8.84 -4.14
N PRO A 286 3.28 -9.54 -3.29
CA PRO A 286 2.81 -10.88 -3.62
C PRO A 286 1.89 -10.82 -4.84
N ASP A 287 1.68 -11.96 -5.48
CA ASP A 287 0.72 -12.01 -6.56
C ASP A 287 -0.71 -11.84 -6.03
N PRO A 288 -1.55 -11.08 -6.75
CA PRO A 288 -2.94 -10.94 -6.39
C PRO A 288 -3.68 -12.28 -6.44
N SER A 289 -4.73 -12.39 -5.62
CA SER A 289 -5.61 -13.55 -5.57
C SER A 289 -6.33 -13.77 -6.91
N SER A 290 -6.84 -14.98 -7.12
CA SER A 290 -7.64 -15.25 -8.31
C SER A 290 -8.98 -14.53 -8.38
N SER A 291 -9.50 -14.15 -7.21
CA SER A 291 -10.69 -13.34 -7.06
C SER A 291 -10.45 -11.85 -7.23
N SER A 292 -9.20 -11.41 -7.38
CA SER A 292 -8.85 -9.99 -7.40
C SER A 292 -9.55 -9.26 -8.55
N LEU A 293 -10.13 -8.12 -8.21
CA LEU A 293 -10.92 -7.27 -9.09
C LEU A 293 -9.99 -6.46 -9.98
N LEU A 294 -10.30 -6.49 -11.28
CA LEU A 294 -9.63 -5.67 -12.27
C LEU A 294 -10.20 -4.23 -12.23
N PRO A 295 -9.44 -3.24 -12.75
CA PRO A 295 -9.99 -1.93 -13.06
C PRO A 295 -11.19 -2.04 -13.99
N ILE A 296 -12.14 -1.12 -13.83
CA ILE A 296 -13.24 -0.92 -14.79
C ILE A 296 -12.63 -0.53 -16.14
N ASP A 297 -13.34 -0.77 -17.25
CA ASP A 297 -12.91 -0.30 -18.57
C ASP A 297 -12.65 1.23 -18.57
N ASP A 298 -11.55 1.64 -19.20
CA ASP A 298 -11.08 3.03 -19.18
C ASP A 298 -12.09 4.01 -19.79
N THR A 299 -12.79 3.62 -20.86
CA THR A 299 -13.79 4.48 -21.49
C THR A 299 -15.01 4.68 -20.60
N ILE A 300 -15.49 3.60 -19.96
CA ILE A 300 -16.58 3.68 -18.97
C ILE A 300 -16.19 4.58 -17.78
N TRP A 301 -14.96 4.43 -17.29
CA TRP A 301 -14.43 5.24 -16.19
C TRP A 301 -14.36 6.73 -16.55
N GLU A 302 -13.82 7.08 -17.72
CA GLU A 302 -13.71 8.47 -18.16
C GLU A 302 -15.08 9.14 -18.42
N GLU A 303 -16.08 8.35 -18.83
CA GLU A 303 -17.46 8.79 -19.03
C GLU A 303 -18.26 8.86 -17.73
N ASN A 304 -17.69 8.45 -16.59
CA ASN A 304 -18.35 8.37 -15.28
C ASN A 304 -19.52 7.38 -15.25
N GLY A 305 -19.38 6.27 -15.99
CA GLY A 305 -20.34 5.16 -16.03
C GLY A 305 -20.07 4.07 -14.99
N GLU A 306 -19.46 4.40 -13.86
CA GLU A 306 -18.93 3.40 -12.92
C GLU A 306 -20.02 2.56 -12.23
N THR A 307 -21.20 3.14 -12.05
CA THR A 307 -22.32 2.52 -11.34
C THR A 307 -22.81 1.25 -12.04
N ASP A 308 -22.83 1.25 -13.37
CA ASP A 308 -23.36 0.16 -14.20
C ASP A 308 -22.25 -0.70 -14.82
N ALA A 309 -20.99 -0.44 -14.46
CA ALA A 309 -19.84 -1.11 -15.03
C ALA A 309 -19.79 -2.60 -14.62
N PRO A 310 -19.46 -3.51 -15.56
CA PRO A 310 -19.29 -4.91 -15.22
C PRO A 310 -18.06 -5.12 -14.31
N VAL A 311 -18.25 -5.83 -13.20
CA VAL A 311 -17.15 -6.23 -12.33
C VAL A 311 -16.38 -7.38 -12.97
N ARG A 312 -15.07 -7.20 -13.19
CA ARG A 312 -14.18 -8.18 -13.82
C ARG A 312 -13.14 -8.69 -12.83
N ARG A 313 -12.75 -9.96 -12.96
CA ARG A 313 -11.73 -10.62 -12.13
C ARG A 313 -10.48 -10.99 -12.92
N LEU A 314 -9.36 -11.05 -12.21
CA LEU A 314 -8.01 -11.21 -12.77
C LEU A 314 -7.86 -12.38 -13.75
N PHE A 315 -8.39 -13.55 -13.44
CA PHE A 315 -8.25 -14.75 -14.29
C PHE A 315 -9.40 -14.97 -15.27
N GLU A 316 -10.28 -13.99 -15.46
CA GLU A 316 -11.19 -14.03 -16.61
C GLU A 316 -10.38 -14.00 -17.92
N PRO A 317 -10.80 -14.74 -18.97
CA PRO A 317 -10.14 -14.68 -20.27
C PRO A 317 -10.07 -13.24 -20.77
N PRO A 318 -8.91 -12.79 -21.31
CA PRO A 318 -8.79 -11.43 -21.81
C PRO A 318 -9.81 -11.18 -22.92
N THR A 319 -10.48 -10.03 -22.88
CA THR A 319 -11.41 -9.59 -23.94
C THR A 319 -11.24 -8.11 -24.21
N THR A 320 -11.62 -7.66 -25.41
CA THR A 320 -11.59 -6.24 -25.79
C THR A 320 -12.51 -5.36 -24.92
N SER A 321 -13.48 -5.97 -24.22
CA SER A 321 -14.42 -5.30 -23.30
C SER A 321 -13.83 -4.95 -21.93
N MET A 322 -12.63 -5.44 -21.60
CA MET A 322 -11.99 -5.18 -20.30
C MET A 322 -11.30 -3.82 -20.22
N GLY A 323 -10.93 -3.25 -21.37
CA GLY A 323 -10.17 -2.01 -21.45
C GLY A 323 -8.66 -2.20 -21.25
N ARG A 324 -7.91 -1.22 -21.72
CA ARG A 324 -6.45 -1.30 -21.82
C ARG A 324 -5.77 -1.48 -20.48
N PHE A 325 -6.18 -0.71 -19.47
CA PHE A 325 -5.53 -0.77 -18.17
C PHE A 325 -5.79 -2.08 -17.43
N SER A 326 -6.98 -2.66 -17.61
CA SER A 326 -7.31 -4.00 -17.12
C SER A 326 -6.44 -5.08 -17.77
N LEU A 327 -6.26 -5.03 -19.09
CA LEU A 327 -5.38 -5.94 -19.82
C LEU A 327 -3.90 -5.74 -19.44
N THR A 328 -3.49 -4.50 -19.13
CA THR A 328 -2.14 -4.18 -18.63
C THR A 328 -1.92 -4.77 -17.23
N ALA A 329 -2.93 -4.70 -16.36
CA ALA A 329 -2.89 -5.34 -15.04
C ALA A 329 -2.76 -6.87 -15.16
N GLN A 330 -3.51 -7.50 -16.08
CA GLN A 330 -3.34 -8.92 -16.39
C GLN A 330 -1.92 -9.23 -16.89
N ALA A 331 -1.40 -8.43 -17.83
CA ALA A 331 -0.05 -8.59 -18.37
C ALA A 331 1.02 -8.55 -17.26
N ALA A 332 0.92 -7.61 -16.32
CA ALA A 332 1.86 -7.48 -15.21
C ALA A 332 1.86 -8.71 -14.29
N VAL A 333 0.68 -9.30 -14.02
CA VAL A 333 0.61 -10.55 -13.24
C VAL A 333 1.21 -11.72 -14.00
N LEU A 334 0.92 -11.86 -15.29
CA LEU A 334 1.52 -12.92 -16.10
C LEU A 334 3.04 -12.80 -16.17
N LEU A 335 3.57 -11.58 -16.29
CA LEU A 335 5.01 -11.32 -16.19
C LEU A 335 5.58 -11.81 -14.85
N GLY A 336 4.87 -11.56 -13.75
CA GLY A 336 5.25 -12.07 -12.43
C GLY A 336 5.31 -13.60 -12.37
N ARG A 337 4.33 -14.27 -12.99
CA ARG A 337 4.31 -15.73 -13.12
C ARG A 337 5.47 -16.26 -13.96
N VAL A 338 5.82 -15.59 -15.06
CA VAL A 338 6.97 -15.97 -15.91
C VAL A 338 8.26 -15.94 -15.08
N PHE A 339 8.52 -14.87 -14.33
CA PHE A 339 9.73 -14.78 -13.52
C PHE A 339 9.79 -15.87 -12.45
N ARG A 340 8.69 -16.16 -11.77
CA ARG A 340 8.67 -17.29 -10.84
C ARG A 340 8.92 -18.63 -11.52
N SER A 341 8.30 -18.89 -12.68
CA SER A 341 8.57 -20.11 -13.44
C SER A 341 10.03 -20.27 -13.87
N ILE A 342 10.77 -19.17 -14.03
CA ILE A 342 12.20 -19.16 -14.37
C ILE A 342 13.07 -19.39 -13.12
N HIS A 343 12.71 -18.82 -11.97
CA HIS A 343 13.53 -18.84 -10.76
C HIS A 343 13.21 -19.97 -9.77
N ASP A 344 11.96 -20.38 -9.68
CA ASP A 344 11.51 -21.39 -8.73
C ASP A 344 11.69 -22.79 -9.34
N PHE A 345 12.46 -23.65 -8.67
CA PHE A 345 12.58 -25.05 -9.07
C PHE A 345 11.27 -25.79 -8.78
N PRO A 346 10.66 -26.45 -9.79
CA PRO A 346 9.39 -27.10 -9.58
C PRO A 346 9.52 -28.36 -8.74
N VAL A 347 8.51 -28.61 -7.89
CA VAL A 347 8.41 -29.85 -7.10
C VAL A 347 8.12 -31.06 -8.01
N SER A 348 7.44 -30.83 -9.13
CA SER A 348 7.11 -31.84 -10.16
C SER A 348 7.27 -31.24 -11.55
N GLU A 349 8.01 -31.94 -12.41
CA GLU A 349 8.26 -31.52 -13.79
C GLU A 349 6.97 -31.49 -14.62
N ASP A 350 6.09 -32.47 -14.48
CA ASP A 350 4.80 -32.53 -15.19
C ASP A 350 3.89 -31.36 -14.82
N PHE A 351 3.86 -30.99 -13.54
CA PHE A 351 3.06 -29.85 -13.07
C PHE A 351 3.61 -28.54 -13.65
N TRP A 352 4.92 -28.36 -13.64
CA TRP A 352 5.57 -27.18 -14.20
C TRP A 352 5.37 -27.07 -15.71
N GLN A 353 5.50 -28.16 -16.46
CA GLN A 353 5.25 -28.15 -17.91
C GLN A 353 3.81 -27.76 -18.23
N ASN A 354 2.83 -28.25 -17.45
CA ASN A 354 1.44 -27.86 -17.61
C ASN A 354 1.22 -26.37 -17.27
N ASP A 355 1.80 -25.88 -16.18
CA ASP A 355 1.69 -24.48 -15.77
C ASP A 355 2.32 -23.54 -16.79
N VAL A 356 3.50 -23.87 -17.32
CA VAL A 356 4.18 -23.12 -18.39
C VAL A 356 3.33 -23.11 -19.66
N LYS A 357 2.73 -24.25 -20.03
CA LYS A 357 1.85 -24.32 -21.21
C LYS A 357 0.59 -23.47 -21.04
N VAL A 358 -0.02 -23.47 -19.86
CA VAL A 358 -1.17 -22.60 -19.55
C VAL A 358 -0.76 -21.12 -19.61
N LEU A 359 0.41 -20.78 -19.06
CA LEU A 359 0.94 -19.43 -19.07
C LEU A 359 1.20 -18.93 -20.51
N ASP A 360 1.84 -19.75 -21.35
CA ASP A 360 2.11 -19.44 -22.75
C ASP A 360 0.81 -19.21 -23.55
N ASN A 361 -0.16 -20.13 -23.46
CA ASN A 361 -1.47 -19.97 -24.09
C ASN A 361 -2.18 -18.67 -23.65
N THR A 362 -2.07 -18.32 -22.37
CA THR A 362 -2.67 -17.09 -21.83
C THR A 362 -1.98 -15.84 -22.36
N LEU A 363 -0.64 -15.85 -22.46
CA LEU A 363 0.15 -14.75 -23.04
C LEU A 363 -0.17 -14.54 -24.52
N VAL A 364 -0.33 -15.62 -25.29
CA VAL A 364 -0.73 -15.57 -26.70
C VAL A 364 -2.14 -14.98 -26.83
N ALA A 365 -3.09 -15.44 -26.03
CA ALA A 365 -4.46 -14.92 -26.02
C ALA A 365 -4.49 -13.42 -25.68
N LEU A 366 -3.77 -13.01 -24.63
CA LEU A 366 -3.67 -11.61 -24.24
C LEU A 366 -3.06 -10.76 -25.35
N THR A 367 -2.00 -11.24 -26.00
CA THR A 367 -1.36 -10.53 -27.13
C THR A 367 -2.33 -10.32 -28.29
N ASN A 368 -3.10 -11.34 -28.66
CA ASN A 368 -4.10 -11.23 -29.72
C ASN A 368 -5.18 -10.21 -29.36
N VAL A 369 -5.71 -10.27 -28.13
CA VAL A 369 -6.73 -9.34 -27.65
C VAL A 369 -6.21 -7.91 -27.59
N SER A 370 -4.99 -7.69 -27.11
CA SER A 370 -4.37 -6.36 -27.10
C SER A 370 -4.18 -5.80 -28.51
N LEU A 371 -3.83 -6.63 -29.50
CA LEU A 371 -3.74 -6.22 -30.90
C LEU A 371 -5.10 -5.84 -31.48
N GLU A 372 -6.14 -6.62 -31.20
CA GLU A 372 -7.52 -6.32 -31.63
C GLU A 372 -8.05 -5.05 -30.97
N GLU A 373 -7.84 -4.88 -29.66
CA GLU A 373 -8.21 -3.68 -28.93
C GLU A 373 -7.50 -2.45 -29.50
N GLY A 374 -6.19 -2.55 -29.77
CA GLY A 374 -5.42 -1.50 -30.41
C GLY A 374 -6.02 -1.06 -31.75
N ARG A 375 -6.37 -2.01 -32.61
CA ARG A 375 -7.04 -1.73 -33.89
C ARG A 375 -8.40 -1.05 -33.69
N PHE A 376 -9.22 -1.60 -32.79
CA PHE A 376 -10.56 -1.09 -32.52
C PHE A 376 -10.53 0.35 -31.96
N ARG A 377 -9.56 0.65 -31.09
CA ARG A 377 -9.42 1.96 -30.44
C ARG A 377 -8.49 2.93 -31.19
N GLY A 378 -7.93 2.53 -32.33
CA GLY A 378 -7.02 3.37 -33.12
C GLY A 378 -5.68 3.66 -32.44
N ILE A 379 -5.18 2.74 -31.63
CA ILE A 379 -3.94 2.87 -30.86
C ILE A 379 -2.87 1.99 -31.48
N ALA A 380 -1.68 2.56 -31.69
CA ALA A 380 -0.52 1.80 -32.09
C ALA A 380 -0.11 0.83 -30.96
N VAL A 381 -0.15 -0.47 -31.23
CA VAL A 381 0.33 -1.51 -30.31
C VAL A 381 1.74 -1.90 -30.74
N CYS A 382 2.70 -1.68 -29.85
CA CYS A 382 4.05 -2.19 -30.02
C CYS A 382 4.16 -3.53 -29.30
N SER A 383 3.96 -4.64 -30.02
CA SER A 383 4.21 -5.98 -29.47
C SER A 383 5.70 -6.34 -29.66
N PRO A 384 6.45 -6.67 -28.60
CA PRO A 384 7.82 -7.17 -28.72
C PRO A 384 7.94 -8.49 -29.49
N SER A 385 6.83 -9.11 -29.90
CA SER A 385 6.84 -10.30 -30.77
C SER A 385 7.59 -10.08 -32.10
N THR A 386 7.84 -8.82 -32.51
CA THR A 386 8.72 -8.47 -33.63
C THR A 386 10.22 -8.45 -33.31
N ILE A 387 10.61 -8.42 -32.03
CA ILE A 387 12.01 -8.42 -31.59
C ILE A 387 12.55 -9.85 -31.41
N CYS A 388 11.68 -10.83 -31.11
CA CYS A 388 12.07 -12.24 -30.95
C CYS A 388 11.97 -13.07 -32.25
N TYR A 389 11.57 -12.48 -33.37
CA TYR A 389 11.63 -13.08 -34.71
C TYR A 389 12.84 -12.52 -35.47
N ARG A 390 14.04 -12.94 -35.09
CA ARG A 390 15.21 -12.93 -35.99
C ARG A 390 16.30 -13.87 -35.52
#